data_AF-A0A928Y2D4-F1
#
_entry.id   AF-A0A928Y2D4-F1
#
_cell.length_a   1.000
_cell.length_b   1.000
_cell.length_c   1.000
_cell.angle_alpha   90.00
_cell.angle_beta   90.00
_cell.angle_gamma   90.00
#
_symmetry.space_group_name_H-M   'P 1'
#
loop_
_entity.id
_entity.type
_entity.pdbx_description
1 polymer ?
#
loop_
_entity_poly.entity_id
_entity_poly.type
_entity_poly.pdbx_seq_one_letter_code
_entity_poly.pdbx_strand_id
1 'polypeptide(L)'
;MTIKVAINGYGRIGRNILRAHYEDGKKHDIAIVAINDLGSPETNAHLTRHDTAHGRFPGKVEVDGDAMVVNGDRIRVFAQRDPAQLPWSTLGVDVVLESTGFFTTKEKASAHLRGGAKKVIISAPGGKDVDATIVYGVNHQALEASHTVVSNASCTTNCLAPLVKPLNEKIGLVTGLMTTVHAYTNDQVLSDVYHEDLRRARAAAMNMIPTKTGAAAAVGLVMPELNGKLDGYAIRVPTINVSIVDLTFIAARDTTADEVNAIMKAASESAPLKGVLNYSKAPLVSSDFNHDPASSTFDATLTKVSGRLVKVSAWYDNEWGFSNRMLDTTVALMQAK
;
A
#
# COMPACT_ATOMS: atom_id res chain seq x y z
N MET A 1 -7.29 0.55 24.35
CA MET A 1 -8.67 0.83 23.91
C MET A 1 -8.74 0.40 22.47
N THR A 2 -9.71 -0.43 22.11
CA THR A 2 -9.90 -0.91 20.74
C THR A 2 -10.14 0.24 19.79
N ILE A 3 -9.35 0.32 18.73
CA ILE A 3 -9.44 1.36 17.71
C ILE A 3 -10.63 1.03 16.79
N LYS A 4 -11.65 1.89 16.77
CA LYS A 4 -12.80 1.70 15.88
C LYS A 4 -12.50 2.26 14.51
N VAL A 5 -12.54 1.39 13.51
CA VAL A 5 -12.18 1.70 12.13
C VAL A 5 -13.40 1.61 11.22
N ALA A 6 -13.53 2.56 10.31
CA ALA A 6 -14.44 2.44 9.17
C ALA A 6 -13.64 2.41 7.86
N ILE A 7 -14.10 1.66 6.87
CA ILE A 7 -13.50 1.59 5.53
C ILE A 7 -14.40 2.35 4.55
N ASN A 8 -13.89 3.38 3.89
CA ASN A 8 -14.60 4.06 2.81
C ASN A 8 -14.06 3.59 1.46
N GLY A 9 -14.93 3.07 0.60
CA GLY A 9 -14.54 2.39 -0.64
C GLY A 9 -14.18 0.93 -0.40
N TYR A 10 -15.03 0.01 -0.86
CA TYR A 10 -14.87 -1.42 -0.66
C TYR A 10 -14.44 -2.14 -1.95
N GLY A 11 -13.53 -1.49 -2.67
CA GLY A 11 -12.78 -2.03 -3.81
C GLY A 11 -11.73 -3.06 -3.39
N ARG A 12 -10.71 -3.28 -4.23
CA ARG A 12 -9.66 -4.29 -3.96
C ARG A 12 -8.92 -4.01 -2.65
N ILE A 13 -8.45 -2.77 -2.43
CA ILE A 13 -7.74 -2.39 -1.20
C ILE A 13 -8.64 -2.47 0.03
N GLY A 14 -9.86 -1.90 0.00
CA GLY A 14 -10.79 -1.94 1.13
C GLY A 14 -11.13 -3.38 1.56
N ARG A 15 -11.36 -4.29 0.61
CA ARG A 15 -11.57 -5.71 0.89
C ARG A 15 -10.33 -6.38 1.47
N ASN A 16 -9.16 -6.12 0.90
CA ASN A 16 -7.91 -6.73 1.36
C ASN A 16 -7.49 -6.21 2.75
N ILE A 17 -7.81 -4.97 3.13
CA ILE A 17 -7.66 -4.49 4.51
C ILE A 17 -8.50 -5.33 5.47
N LEU A 18 -9.77 -5.57 5.14
CA LEU A 18 -10.63 -6.41 5.95
C LEU A 18 -10.08 -7.85 6.01
N ARG A 19 -9.73 -8.43 4.86
CA ARG A 19 -9.16 -9.79 4.82
C ARG A 19 -7.89 -9.89 5.68
N ALA A 20 -6.94 -8.98 5.51
CA ALA A 20 -5.70 -8.95 6.29
C ALA A 20 -5.98 -8.87 7.80
N HIS A 21 -6.94 -8.05 8.22
CA HIS A 21 -7.32 -7.95 9.63
C HIS A 21 -7.79 -9.30 10.22
N TYR A 22 -8.59 -10.06 9.50
CA TYR A 22 -9.09 -11.36 9.98
C TYR A 22 -8.08 -12.50 9.78
N GLU A 23 -7.35 -12.53 8.67
CA GLU A 23 -6.39 -13.58 8.35
C GLU A 23 -5.14 -13.54 9.24
N ASP A 24 -4.73 -12.35 9.69
CA ASP A 24 -3.71 -12.18 10.74
C ASP A 24 -4.29 -12.34 12.17
N GLY A 25 -5.45 -13.01 12.31
CA GLY A 25 -6.06 -13.34 13.58
C GLY A 25 -6.45 -12.12 14.43
N LYS A 26 -6.73 -10.97 13.81
CA LYS A 26 -6.94 -9.68 14.48
C LYS A 26 -5.79 -9.31 15.43
N LYS A 27 -4.56 -9.53 14.98
CA LYS A 27 -3.32 -9.20 15.73
C LYS A 27 -3.33 -7.80 16.34
N HIS A 28 -3.93 -6.83 15.68
CA HIS A 28 -4.11 -5.47 16.19
C HIS A 28 -5.45 -5.33 16.92
N ASP A 29 -5.49 -4.56 18.02
CA ASP A 29 -6.70 -4.17 18.75
C ASP A 29 -7.53 -3.15 17.94
N ILE A 30 -8.03 -3.59 16.78
CA ILE A 30 -8.85 -2.86 15.82
C ILE A 30 -10.21 -3.55 15.73
N ALA A 31 -11.28 -2.75 15.69
CA ALA A 31 -12.62 -3.21 15.34
C ALA A 31 -13.09 -2.48 14.08
N ILE A 32 -13.31 -3.22 12.98
CA ILE A 32 -13.91 -2.66 11.78
C ILE A 32 -15.43 -2.58 12.01
N VAL A 33 -15.94 -1.37 12.26
CA VAL A 33 -17.34 -1.15 12.66
C VAL A 33 -18.25 -0.79 11.50
N ALA A 34 -17.68 -0.28 10.40
CA ALA A 34 -18.44 0.12 9.24
C ALA A 34 -17.66 0.05 7.93
N ILE A 35 -18.40 -0.16 6.84
CA ILE A 35 -17.93 -0.09 5.46
C ILE A 35 -18.89 0.85 4.71
N ASN A 36 -18.37 1.77 3.91
CA ASN A 36 -19.17 2.52 2.93
C ASN A 36 -18.75 2.15 1.51
N ASP A 37 -19.68 1.68 0.70
CA ASP A 37 -19.49 1.38 -0.71
C ASP A 37 -20.81 1.50 -1.47
N LEU A 38 -20.77 1.82 -2.76
CA LEU A 38 -22.00 1.97 -3.55
C LEU A 38 -22.63 0.62 -3.94
N GLY A 39 -21.94 -0.50 -3.71
CA GLY A 39 -22.47 -1.85 -3.85
C GLY A 39 -23.38 -2.26 -2.69
N SER A 40 -24.27 -3.24 -2.93
CA SER A 40 -25.12 -3.82 -1.88
C SER A 40 -24.29 -4.63 -0.87
N PRO A 41 -24.80 -4.84 0.36
CA PRO A 41 -24.16 -5.74 1.33
C PRO A 41 -23.89 -7.14 0.76
N GLU A 42 -24.80 -7.68 -0.06
CA GLU A 42 -24.63 -8.98 -0.71
C GLU A 42 -23.49 -8.98 -1.73
N THR A 43 -23.37 -7.94 -2.55
CA THR A 43 -22.24 -7.80 -3.48
C THR A 43 -20.92 -7.73 -2.72
N ASN A 44 -20.86 -6.93 -1.66
CA ASN A 44 -19.67 -6.78 -0.82
C ASN A 44 -19.29 -8.09 -0.14
N ALA A 45 -20.28 -8.82 0.41
CA ALA A 45 -20.07 -10.13 1.01
C ALA A 45 -19.59 -11.16 -0.03
N HIS A 46 -20.18 -11.19 -1.23
CA HIS A 46 -19.75 -12.08 -2.31
C HIS A 46 -18.29 -11.84 -2.71
N LEU A 47 -17.92 -10.58 -2.96
CA LEU A 47 -16.54 -10.21 -3.32
C LEU A 47 -15.56 -10.37 -2.16
N THR A 48 -16.05 -10.36 -0.92
CA THR A 48 -15.23 -10.74 0.25
C THR A 48 -14.99 -12.23 0.27
N ARG A 49 -15.99 -13.08 -0.04
CA ARG A 49 -15.84 -14.54 -0.09
C ARG A 49 -14.96 -15.03 -1.24
N HIS A 50 -14.98 -14.35 -2.37
CA HIS A 50 -14.33 -14.79 -3.61
C HIS A 50 -13.47 -13.68 -4.23
N ASP A 51 -12.15 -13.92 -4.34
CA ASP A 51 -11.24 -13.07 -5.10
C ASP A 51 -10.31 -13.92 -5.98
N THR A 52 -10.00 -13.43 -7.18
CA THR A 52 -9.18 -14.18 -8.14
C THR A 52 -7.70 -14.20 -7.76
N ALA A 53 -7.16 -13.14 -7.16
CA ALA A 53 -5.75 -13.06 -6.76
C ALA A 53 -5.52 -13.73 -5.40
N HIS A 54 -6.44 -13.50 -4.46
CA HIS A 54 -6.29 -13.93 -3.06
C HIS A 54 -7.16 -15.15 -2.70
N GLY A 55 -7.81 -15.76 -3.69
CA GLY A 55 -8.63 -16.95 -3.48
C GLY A 55 -9.87 -16.71 -2.61
N ARG A 56 -10.35 -17.81 -2.01
CA ARG A 56 -11.49 -17.79 -1.09
C ARG A 56 -11.04 -17.25 0.26
N PHE A 57 -11.83 -16.33 0.83
CA PHE A 57 -11.60 -15.89 2.19
C PHE A 57 -11.81 -17.04 3.17
N PRO A 58 -10.88 -17.30 4.11
CA PRO A 58 -10.94 -18.48 5.00
C PRO A 58 -12.02 -18.38 6.08
N GLY A 59 -12.53 -17.17 6.38
CA GLY A 59 -13.56 -16.94 7.38
C GLY A 59 -15.00 -17.08 6.85
N LYS A 60 -15.95 -17.04 7.78
CA LYS A 60 -17.38 -17.00 7.47
C LYS A 60 -17.82 -15.57 7.18
N VAL A 61 -18.51 -15.36 6.06
CA VAL A 61 -19.06 -14.05 5.66
C VAL A 61 -20.53 -14.21 5.31
N GLU A 62 -21.38 -13.55 6.08
CA GLU A 62 -22.84 -13.55 5.94
C GLU A 62 -23.36 -12.12 5.79
N VAL A 63 -24.62 -11.99 5.36
CA VAL A 63 -25.32 -10.71 5.29
C VAL A 63 -26.51 -10.76 6.23
N ASP A 64 -26.70 -9.68 6.98
CA ASP A 64 -27.85 -9.49 7.85
C ASP A 64 -28.38 -8.05 7.72
N GLY A 65 -29.35 -7.88 6.83
CA GLY A 65 -29.97 -6.58 6.51
C GLY A 65 -28.96 -5.61 5.90
N ASP A 66 -28.69 -4.52 6.61
CA ASP A 66 -27.74 -3.47 6.24
C ASP A 66 -26.30 -3.75 6.72
N ALA A 67 -26.00 -4.98 7.15
CA ALA A 67 -24.70 -5.35 7.68
C ALA A 67 -24.10 -6.58 6.99
N MET A 68 -22.78 -6.63 6.99
CA MET A 68 -21.99 -7.83 6.71
C MET A 68 -21.50 -8.41 8.04
N VAL A 69 -21.65 -9.71 8.23
CA VAL A 69 -21.20 -10.42 9.43
C VAL A 69 -19.98 -11.26 9.08
N VAL A 70 -18.82 -10.91 9.63
CA VAL A 70 -17.54 -11.59 9.36
C VAL A 70 -17.03 -12.25 10.63
N ASN A 71 -16.95 -13.58 10.63
CA ASN A 71 -16.58 -14.37 11.82
C ASN A 71 -17.36 -13.97 13.09
N GLY A 72 -18.64 -13.61 12.93
CA GLY A 72 -19.53 -13.18 14.02
C GLY A 72 -19.52 -11.67 14.32
N ASP A 73 -18.56 -10.90 13.78
CA ASP A 73 -18.56 -9.45 13.94
C ASP A 73 -19.55 -8.81 12.98
N ARG A 74 -20.48 -8.02 13.51
CA ARG A 74 -21.42 -7.23 12.69
C ARG A 74 -20.77 -5.93 12.24
N ILE A 75 -20.63 -5.76 10.93
CA ILE A 75 -20.06 -4.57 10.29
C ILE A 75 -21.16 -3.86 9.50
N ARG A 76 -21.46 -2.60 9.84
CA ARG A 76 -22.53 -1.85 9.16
C ARG A 76 -22.09 -1.43 7.76
N VAL A 77 -22.95 -1.63 6.77
CA VAL A 77 -22.69 -1.27 5.38
C VAL A 77 -23.53 -0.06 5.00
N PHE A 78 -22.88 0.98 4.47
CA PHE A 78 -23.50 2.19 3.95
C PHE A 78 -23.31 2.27 2.44
N ALA A 79 -24.23 2.96 1.77
CA ALA A 79 -24.14 3.34 0.35
C ALA A 79 -24.33 4.85 0.20
N GLN A 80 -23.41 5.63 0.75
CA GLN A 80 -23.44 7.08 0.76
C GLN A 80 -22.31 7.66 -0.11
N ARG A 81 -22.68 8.59 -1.01
CA ARG A 81 -21.74 9.24 -1.93
C ARG A 81 -20.99 10.41 -1.29
N ASP A 82 -21.64 11.14 -0.38
CA ASP A 82 -21.04 12.26 0.33
C ASP A 82 -20.47 11.79 1.69
N PRO A 83 -19.14 11.75 1.86
CA PRO A 83 -18.55 11.28 3.11
C PRO A 83 -18.91 12.11 4.34
N ALA A 84 -19.36 13.36 4.17
CA ALA A 84 -19.80 14.21 5.28
C ALA A 84 -21.15 13.80 5.87
N GLN A 85 -21.95 13.03 5.13
CA GLN A 85 -23.25 12.50 5.57
C GLN A 85 -23.14 11.14 6.27
N LEU A 86 -21.94 10.57 6.34
CA LEU A 86 -21.73 9.28 7.00
C LEU A 86 -21.70 9.47 8.53
N PRO A 87 -22.43 8.65 9.30
CA PRO A 87 -22.65 8.87 10.73
C PRO A 87 -21.49 8.36 11.60
N TRP A 88 -20.26 8.78 11.30
CA TRP A 88 -19.04 8.33 12.00
C TRP A 88 -19.03 8.67 13.48
N SER A 89 -19.56 9.84 13.85
CA SER A 89 -19.74 10.25 15.25
C SER A 89 -20.58 9.24 16.03
N THR A 90 -21.75 8.86 15.48
CA THR A 90 -22.68 7.92 16.10
C THR A 90 -22.07 6.54 16.29
N LEU A 91 -21.21 6.11 15.36
CA LEU A 91 -20.50 4.84 15.43
C LEU A 91 -19.23 4.89 16.30
N GLY A 92 -18.81 6.10 16.70
CA GLY A 92 -17.59 6.34 17.45
C GLY A 92 -16.33 5.96 16.68
N VAL A 93 -16.28 6.25 15.37
CA VAL A 93 -15.14 5.91 14.50
C VAL A 93 -13.92 6.75 14.88
N ASP A 94 -12.82 6.08 15.21
CA ASP A 94 -11.53 6.72 15.47
C ASP A 94 -10.81 7.03 14.16
N VAL A 95 -10.73 6.06 13.26
CA VAL A 95 -9.99 6.18 11.99
C VAL A 95 -10.84 5.72 10.81
N VAL A 96 -10.90 6.54 9.77
CA VAL A 96 -11.40 6.11 8.45
C VAL A 96 -10.23 5.72 7.56
N LEU A 97 -10.31 4.53 6.96
CA LEU A 97 -9.41 4.09 5.89
C LEU A 97 -10.05 4.45 4.55
N GLU A 98 -9.61 5.58 3.99
CA GLU A 98 -10.09 6.12 2.73
C GLU A 98 -9.47 5.37 1.55
N SER A 99 -10.23 4.41 1.02
CA SER A 99 -9.82 3.42 0.03
C SER A 99 -10.58 3.51 -1.30
N THR A 100 -11.25 4.65 -1.56
CA THR A 100 -11.95 4.90 -2.83
C THR A 100 -11.01 5.29 -3.96
N GLY A 101 -9.87 5.91 -3.63
CA GLY A 101 -8.98 6.56 -4.59
C GLY A 101 -9.45 7.93 -5.08
N PHE A 102 -10.62 8.43 -4.64
CA PHE A 102 -11.18 9.72 -5.06
C PHE A 102 -10.87 10.87 -4.09
N PHE A 103 -10.91 10.61 -2.77
CA PHE A 103 -10.73 11.64 -1.73
C PHE A 103 -9.26 11.70 -1.27
N THR A 104 -8.35 12.00 -2.20
CA THR A 104 -6.90 11.89 -1.98
C THR A 104 -6.21 13.16 -1.48
N THR A 105 -6.93 14.26 -1.23
CA THR A 105 -6.39 15.48 -0.60
C THR A 105 -6.92 15.64 0.82
N LYS A 106 -6.23 16.41 1.66
CA LYS A 106 -6.72 16.70 3.02
C LYS A 106 -8.07 17.40 2.98
N GLU A 107 -8.25 18.36 2.09
CA GLU A 107 -9.53 19.05 1.89
C GLU A 107 -10.69 18.07 1.65
N LYS A 108 -10.52 17.14 0.70
CA LYS A 108 -11.53 16.16 0.31
C LYS A 108 -11.77 15.13 1.42
N ALA A 109 -10.71 14.55 1.96
CA ALA A 109 -10.77 13.54 3.02
C ALA A 109 -11.34 14.09 4.32
N SER A 110 -11.19 15.40 4.59
CA SER A 110 -11.78 16.08 5.76
C SER A 110 -13.30 16.03 5.79
N ALA A 111 -13.97 15.62 4.71
CA ALA A 111 -15.39 15.27 4.73
C ALA A 111 -15.71 14.19 5.78
N HIS A 112 -14.81 13.21 5.97
CA HIS A 112 -14.98 12.20 7.03
C HIS A 112 -14.86 12.79 8.44
N LEU A 113 -14.01 13.80 8.63
CA LEU A 113 -13.91 14.49 9.92
C LEU A 113 -15.20 15.23 10.24
N ARG A 114 -15.86 15.83 9.23
CA ARG A 114 -17.20 16.44 9.37
C ARG A 114 -18.28 15.42 9.69
N GLY A 115 -18.18 14.19 9.16
CA GLY A 115 -19.04 13.06 9.55
C GLY A 115 -18.79 12.55 10.98
N GLY A 116 -17.71 13.00 11.62
CA GLY A 116 -17.37 12.74 13.03
C GLY A 116 -16.29 11.71 13.27
N ALA A 117 -15.54 11.28 12.24
CA ALA A 117 -14.33 10.49 12.45
C ALA A 117 -13.23 11.36 13.06
N LYS A 118 -12.34 10.79 13.88
CA LYS A 118 -11.24 11.56 14.50
C LYS A 118 -10.06 11.76 13.54
N LYS A 119 -9.71 10.72 12.77
CA LYS A 119 -8.58 10.73 11.82
C LYS A 119 -8.93 9.99 10.52
N VAL A 120 -8.15 10.24 9.47
CA VAL A 120 -8.29 9.61 8.15
C VAL A 120 -6.91 9.16 7.64
N ILE A 121 -6.85 7.94 7.09
CA ILE A 121 -5.68 7.41 6.38
C ILE A 121 -6.08 7.15 4.93
N ILE A 122 -5.41 7.83 4.00
CA ILE A 122 -5.63 7.68 2.56
C ILE A 122 -4.81 6.50 2.04
N SER A 123 -5.45 5.58 1.31
CA SER A 123 -4.86 4.36 0.75
C SER A 123 -4.17 4.58 -0.62
N ALA A 124 -3.72 5.80 -0.88
CA ALA A 124 -3.12 6.25 -2.13
C ALA A 124 -2.19 7.44 -1.85
N PRO A 125 -1.33 7.85 -2.81
CA PRO A 125 -0.57 9.09 -2.69
C PRO A 125 -1.48 10.28 -2.35
N GLY A 126 -1.19 10.92 -1.22
CA GLY A 126 -1.92 12.09 -0.77
C GLY A 126 -1.58 13.36 -1.56
N GLY A 127 -2.49 14.33 -1.51
CA GLY A 127 -2.20 15.71 -1.91
C GLY A 127 -1.10 16.33 -1.08
N LYS A 128 -0.53 17.44 -1.55
CA LYS A 128 0.52 18.18 -0.82
C LYS A 128 0.04 18.78 0.51
N ASP A 129 -1.27 18.77 0.75
CA ASP A 129 -1.96 19.33 1.90
C ASP A 129 -2.20 18.32 3.04
N VAL A 130 -1.84 17.03 2.86
CA VAL A 130 -1.93 16.02 3.94
C VAL A 130 -0.89 16.28 5.03
N ASP A 131 -1.21 15.90 6.26
CA ASP A 131 -0.35 16.16 7.42
C ASP A 131 0.98 15.40 7.34
N ALA A 132 0.93 14.15 6.88
CA ALA A 132 2.10 13.33 6.65
C ALA A 132 1.85 12.27 5.57
N THR A 133 2.91 11.92 4.85
CA THR A 133 2.97 10.69 4.05
C THR A 133 3.83 9.69 4.79
N ILE A 134 3.29 8.49 5.04
CA ILE A 134 3.90 7.48 5.89
C ILE A 134 4.19 6.22 5.09
N VAL A 135 5.41 5.72 5.26
CA VAL A 135 5.79 4.33 4.99
C VAL A 135 6.17 3.71 6.33
N TYR A 136 5.35 2.75 6.77
CA TYR A 136 5.59 2.02 8.00
C TYR A 136 6.93 1.26 7.93
N GLY A 137 7.65 1.20 9.05
CA GLY A 137 9.04 0.73 9.12
C GLY A 137 10.10 1.78 8.69
N VAL A 138 9.74 2.82 7.95
CA VAL A 138 10.69 3.83 7.45
C VAL A 138 10.61 5.15 8.21
N ASN A 139 9.43 5.78 8.26
CA ASN A 139 9.23 7.11 8.84
C ASN A 139 7.97 7.25 9.72
N HIS A 140 7.28 6.16 10.05
CA HIS A 140 6.07 6.19 10.89
C HIS A 140 6.25 6.84 12.26
N GLN A 141 7.48 6.97 12.76
CA GLN A 141 7.79 7.69 14.00
C GLN A 141 7.60 9.21 13.88
N ALA A 142 7.47 9.74 12.65
CA ALA A 142 7.13 11.14 12.40
C ALA A 142 5.63 11.43 12.56
N LEU A 143 4.81 10.43 12.89
CA LEU A 143 3.40 10.65 13.21
C LEU A 143 3.27 11.40 14.54
N GLU A 144 2.42 12.43 14.53
CA GLU A 144 2.07 13.23 15.71
C GLU A 144 0.60 13.04 16.08
N ALA A 145 0.26 13.22 17.37
CA ALA A 145 -1.12 13.21 17.83
C ALA A 145 -2.01 14.24 17.11
N SER A 146 -1.41 15.35 16.65
CA SER A 146 -2.04 16.43 15.90
C SER A 146 -2.45 16.02 14.47
N HIS A 147 -1.83 14.99 13.89
CA HIS A 147 -2.11 14.56 12.51
C HIS A 147 -3.53 14.00 12.40
N THR A 148 -4.31 14.57 11.48
CA THR A 148 -5.73 14.22 11.27
C THR A 148 -5.96 13.54 9.94
N VAL A 149 -5.23 13.91 8.90
CA VAL A 149 -5.32 13.28 7.59
C VAL A 149 -3.92 12.96 7.11
N VAL A 150 -3.61 11.67 7.01
CA VAL A 150 -2.32 11.17 6.53
C VAL A 150 -2.50 10.28 5.30
N SER A 151 -1.46 10.16 4.49
CA SER A 151 -1.39 9.21 3.38
C SER A 151 -0.51 8.03 3.76
N ASN A 152 -0.93 6.82 3.42
CA ASN A 152 -0.09 5.62 3.52
C ASN A 152 0.78 5.42 2.27
N ALA A 153 1.04 6.51 1.52
CA ALA A 153 1.74 6.50 0.24
C ALA A 153 1.08 5.57 -0.81
N SER A 154 1.88 4.93 -1.66
CA SER A 154 1.45 3.89 -2.61
C SER A 154 2.08 2.55 -2.27
N CYS A 155 1.56 1.46 -2.86
CA CYS A 155 2.18 0.14 -2.77
C CYS A 155 3.63 0.14 -3.28
N THR A 156 3.91 0.78 -4.41
CA THR A 156 5.27 0.90 -4.96
C THR A 156 6.20 1.71 -4.05
N THR A 157 5.72 2.81 -3.44
CA THR A 157 6.53 3.59 -2.48
C THR A 157 6.81 2.78 -1.20
N ASN A 158 5.83 2.00 -0.72
CA ASN A 158 6.02 1.08 0.40
C ASN A 158 7.00 -0.04 0.08
N CYS A 159 7.15 -0.46 -1.19
CA CYS A 159 8.20 -1.39 -1.60
C CYS A 159 9.58 -0.73 -1.71
N LEU A 160 9.64 0.45 -2.32
CA LEU A 160 10.89 1.13 -2.64
C LEU A 160 11.58 1.74 -1.42
N ALA A 161 10.84 2.37 -0.49
CA ALA A 161 11.47 3.08 0.63
C ALA A 161 12.22 2.13 1.60
N PRO A 162 11.68 0.96 2.01
CA PRO A 162 12.42 -0.03 2.80
C PRO A 162 13.61 -0.66 2.08
N LEU A 163 13.58 -0.71 0.74
CA LEU A 163 14.72 -1.13 -0.09
C LEU A 163 15.83 -0.08 -0.07
N VAL A 164 15.47 1.20 -0.21
CA VAL A 164 16.42 2.31 -0.36
C VAL A 164 17.05 2.73 0.96
N LYS A 165 16.27 2.78 2.06
CA LYS A 165 16.74 3.22 3.39
C LYS A 165 18.08 2.60 3.82
N PRO A 166 18.21 1.25 3.92
CA PRO A 166 19.46 0.64 4.37
C PRO A 166 20.62 0.88 3.39
N LEU A 167 20.36 0.92 2.09
CA LEU A 167 21.40 1.19 1.08
C LEU A 167 21.91 2.63 1.19
N ASN A 168 21.01 3.60 1.31
CA ASN A 168 21.40 5.00 1.50
C ASN A 168 22.20 5.20 2.79
N GLU A 169 21.77 4.59 3.90
CA GLU A 169 22.44 4.71 5.19
C GLU A 169 23.85 4.09 5.20
N LYS A 170 24.12 3.03 4.42
CA LYS A 170 25.38 2.27 4.47
C LYS A 170 26.38 2.58 3.35
N ILE A 171 25.89 2.84 2.14
CA ILE A 171 26.74 3.09 0.96
C ILE A 171 26.46 4.44 0.29
N GLY A 172 25.43 5.16 0.73
CA GLY A 172 25.02 6.45 0.20
C GLY A 172 24.38 6.33 -1.18
N LEU A 173 23.20 6.94 -1.37
CA LEU A 173 22.56 7.06 -2.68
C LEU A 173 22.73 8.49 -3.21
N VAL A 174 23.42 8.63 -4.35
CA VAL A 174 23.64 9.94 -4.99
C VAL A 174 22.47 10.32 -5.87
N THR A 175 22.09 9.43 -6.79
CA THR A 175 20.97 9.58 -7.72
C THR A 175 20.57 8.21 -8.26
N GLY A 176 19.32 8.02 -8.66
CA GLY A 176 18.86 6.76 -9.21
C GLY A 176 17.59 6.86 -10.03
N LEU A 177 17.41 5.88 -10.91
CA LEU A 177 16.23 5.69 -11.73
C LEU A 177 15.56 4.37 -11.38
N MET A 178 14.24 4.42 -11.25
CA MET A 178 13.41 3.28 -10.92
C MET A 178 12.49 2.95 -12.09
N THR A 179 12.43 1.67 -12.44
CA THR A 179 11.36 1.13 -13.28
C THR A 179 10.54 0.17 -12.44
N THR A 180 9.23 0.36 -12.39
CA THR A 180 8.35 -0.67 -11.82
C THR A 180 7.68 -1.44 -12.94
N VAL A 181 7.84 -2.76 -12.94
CA VAL A 181 7.04 -3.67 -13.75
C VAL A 181 5.87 -4.07 -12.86
N HIS A 182 4.71 -3.51 -13.16
CA HIS A 182 3.58 -3.52 -12.26
C HIS A 182 2.44 -4.36 -12.84
N ALA A 183 1.86 -5.24 -12.02
CA ALA A 183 0.59 -5.89 -12.32
C ALA A 183 -0.46 -4.85 -12.75
N TYR A 184 -1.37 -5.22 -13.63
CA TYR A 184 -2.44 -4.31 -14.01
C TYR A 184 -3.36 -4.03 -12.81
N THR A 185 -4.04 -2.89 -12.87
CA THR A 185 -5.03 -2.47 -11.88
C THR A 185 -6.32 -2.12 -12.60
N ASN A 186 -7.38 -1.79 -11.84
CA ASN A 186 -8.66 -1.38 -12.42
C ASN A 186 -8.59 -0.05 -13.21
N ASP A 187 -7.48 0.68 -13.11
CA ASP A 187 -7.21 1.89 -13.88
C ASP A 187 -6.79 1.58 -15.34
N GLN A 188 -6.35 0.35 -15.63
CA GLN A 188 -6.16 -0.10 -17.02
C GLN A 188 -7.44 -0.79 -17.51
N VAL A 189 -7.70 -0.69 -18.81
CA VAL A 189 -8.95 -1.16 -19.42
C VAL A 189 -8.80 -2.55 -20.03
N LEU A 190 -9.88 -3.35 -19.97
CA LEU A 190 -9.88 -4.71 -20.52
C LEU A 190 -9.82 -4.72 -22.05
N SER A 191 -10.50 -3.76 -22.69
CA SER A 191 -10.58 -3.59 -24.14
C SER A 191 -10.28 -2.14 -24.50
N ASP A 192 -9.93 -1.87 -25.75
CA ASP A 192 -9.64 -0.51 -26.21
C ASP A 192 -10.86 0.40 -26.03
N VAL A 193 -10.79 1.36 -25.10
CA VAL A 193 -11.89 2.28 -24.73
C VAL A 193 -11.36 3.66 -24.31
N TYR A 194 -12.26 4.64 -24.18
CA TYR A 194 -11.90 6.00 -23.76
C TYR A 194 -11.16 6.02 -22.41
N HIS A 195 -10.02 6.72 -22.38
CA HIS A 195 -9.23 7.00 -21.18
C HIS A 195 -8.38 8.27 -21.43
N GLU A 196 -8.12 9.07 -20.39
CA GLU A 196 -7.33 10.31 -20.51
C GLU A 196 -5.86 10.06 -20.92
N ASP A 197 -5.25 9.02 -20.36
CA ASP A 197 -3.97 8.47 -20.82
C ASP A 197 -4.23 7.48 -21.98
N LEU A 198 -3.89 7.89 -23.20
CA LEU A 198 -4.09 7.10 -24.43
C LEU A 198 -3.36 5.75 -24.42
N ARG A 199 -2.33 5.57 -23.58
CA ARG A 199 -1.67 4.26 -23.43
C ARG A 199 -2.51 3.33 -22.59
N ARG A 200 -3.15 3.86 -21.52
CA ARG A 200 -4.08 3.12 -20.65
C ARG A 200 -5.44 2.88 -21.30
N ALA A 201 -5.72 3.53 -22.43
CA ALA A 201 -6.88 3.26 -23.29
C ALA A 201 -6.78 1.93 -24.06
N ARG A 202 -5.65 1.20 -23.98
CA ARG A 202 -5.41 -0.04 -24.74
C ARG A 202 -5.60 -1.27 -23.86
N ALA A 203 -6.05 -2.38 -24.46
CA ALA A 203 -6.35 -3.64 -23.79
C ALA A 203 -5.19 -4.14 -22.91
N ALA A 204 -5.40 -4.13 -21.59
CA ALA A 204 -4.37 -4.40 -20.58
C ALA A 204 -3.82 -5.83 -20.60
N ALA A 205 -4.67 -6.80 -20.95
CA ALA A 205 -4.30 -8.21 -20.99
C ALA A 205 -3.37 -8.58 -22.16
N MET A 206 -3.17 -7.66 -23.12
CA MET A 206 -2.40 -7.91 -24.35
C MET A 206 -1.16 -7.02 -24.48
N ASN A 207 -0.95 -6.06 -23.58
CA ASN A 207 0.04 -5.01 -23.75
C ASN A 207 0.92 -4.82 -22.52
N MET A 208 2.19 -4.49 -22.78
CA MET A 208 3.05 -3.82 -21.80
C MET A 208 2.82 -2.32 -21.94
N ILE A 209 2.20 -1.66 -20.96
CA ILE A 209 1.72 -0.27 -21.06
C ILE A 209 2.64 0.66 -20.26
N PRO A 210 3.48 1.49 -20.92
CA PRO A 210 4.31 2.47 -20.22
C PRO A 210 3.45 3.59 -19.63
N THR A 211 3.68 3.95 -18.38
CA THR A 211 2.93 5.03 -17.72
C THR A 211 3.79 5.77 -16.70
N LYS A 212 3.33 6.97 -16.32
CA LYS A 212 3.99 7.78 -15.29
C LYS A 212 3.78 7.13 -13.92
N THR A 213 4.77 7.25 -13.05
CA THR A 213 4.66 6.88 -11.62
C THR A 213 5.24 7.99 -10.76
N GLY A 214 4.54 8.34 -9.68
CA GLY A 214 5.05 9.26 -8.67
C GLY A 214 5.84 8.55 -7.56
N ALA A 215 5.95 7.22 -7.59
CA ALA A 215 6.41 6.45 -6.44
C ALA A 215 7.88 6.71 -6.06
N ALA A 216 8.75 6.89 -7.06
CA ALA A 216 10.16 7.22 -6.84
C ALA A 216 10.34 8.62 -6.25
N ALA A 217 9.68 9.62 -6.84
CA ALA A 217 9.69 10.98 -6.32
C ALA A 217 9.09 11.07 -4.90
N ALA A 218 8.06 10.27 -4.61
CA ALA A 218 7.44 10.20 -3.29
C ALA A 218 8.37 9.67 -2.18
N VAL A 219 9.47 8.98 -2.53
CA VAL A 219 10.50 8.61 -1.53
C VAL A 219 11.06 9.87 -0.86
N GLY A 220 11.18 10.99 -1.59
CA GLY A 220 11.61 12.28 -1.04
C GLY A 220 10.68 12.84 0.04
N LEU A 221 9.41 12.43 0.08
CA LEU A 221 8.45 12.84 1.11
C LEU A 221 8.64 12.06 2.42
N VAL A 222 9.14 10.83 2.34
CA VAL A 222 9.34 9.94 3.50
C VAL A 222 10.80 9.86 3.95
N MET A 223 11.73 10.23 3.08
CA MET A 223 13.17 10.32 3.30
C MET A 223 13.68 11.63 2.68
N PRO A 224 13.57 12.77 3.40
CA PRO A 224 13.86 14.10 2.86
C PRO A 224 15.26 14.26 2.25
N GLU A 225 16.25 13.54 2.75
CA GLU A 225 17.62 13.51 2.24
C GLU A 225 17.75 12.90 0.82
N LEU A 226 16.68 12.27 0.33
CA LEU A 226 16.53 11.71 -1.01
C LEU A 226 15.61 12.52 -1.92
N ASN A 227 15.11 13.66 -1.46
CA ASN A 227 14.24 14.51 -2.26
C ASN A 227 14.95 14.96 -3.55
N GLY A 228 14.32 14.71 -4.69
CA GLY A 228 14.87 15.00 -6.02
C GLY A 228 15.99 14.06 -6.50
N LYS A 229 16.38 13.03 -5.74
CA LYS A 229 17.44 12.09 -6.13
C LYS A 229 16.94 10.86 -6.90
N LEU A 230 15.64 10.55 -6.79
CA LEU A 230 15.01 9.39 -7.39
C LEU A 230 13.86 9.81 -8.31
N ASP A 231 13.87 9.25 -9.51
CA ASP A 231 12.79 9.39 -10.48
C ASP A 231 12.54 8.06 -11.19
N GLY A 232 11.48 7.95 -11.98
CA GLY A 232 11.16 6.69 -12.66
C GLY A 232 9.89 6.68 -13.47
N TYR A 233 9.62 5.52 -14.06
CA TYR A 233 8.38 5.22 -14.76
C TYR A 233 7.90 3.81 -14.44
N ALA A 234 6.69 3.50 -14.88
CA ALA A 234 6.10 2.18 -14.73
C ALA A 234 5.81 1.56 -16.09
N ILE A 235 5.82 0.23 -16.13
CA ILE A 235 5.29 -0.57 -17.22
C ILE A 235 4.23 -1.48 -16.61
N ARG A 236 2.97 -1.32 -17.00
CA ARG A 236 1.89 -2.25 -16.63
C ARG A 236 2.02 -3.51 -17.47
N VAL A 237 1.93 -4.68 -16.85
CA VAL A 237 2.03 -5.97 -17.55
C VAL A 237 0.81 -6.85 -17.34
N PRO A 238 0.54 -7.84 -18.20
CA PRO A 238 -0.61 -8.75 -18.11
C PRO A 238 -0.56 -9.76 -16.95
N THR A 239 -0.18 -9.32 -15.75
CA THR A 239 -0.24 -10.11 -14.51
C THR A 239 -1.27 -9.49 -13.57
N ILE A 240 -2.04 -10.34 -12.88
CA ILE A 240 -3.15 -9.90 -12.03
C ILE A 240 -2.70 -9.28 -10.72
N ASN A 241 -1.59 -9.78 -10.16
CA ASN A 241 -1.04 -9.34 -8.90
C ASN A 241 0.45 -9.65 -8.83
N VAL A 242 1.10 -9.06 -7.83
CA VAL A 242 2.55 -9.00 -7.64
C VAL A 242 3.25 -8.17 -8.71
N SER A 243 4.08 -7.27 -8.22
CA SER A 243 4.85 -6.32 -8.99
C SER A 243 6.31 -6.37 -8.55
N ILE A 244 7.20 -5.81 -9.37
CA ILE A 244 8.62 -5.68 -9.04
C ILE A 244 9.07 -4.24 -9.25
N VAL A 245 9.92 -3.78 -8.33
CA VAL A 245 10.71 -2.57 -8.47
C VAL A 245 12.10 -2.96 -8.96
N ASP A 246 12.56 -2.32 -10.03
CA ASP A 246 13.95 -2.33 -10.48
C ASP A 246 14.55 -0.94 -10.23
N LEU A 247 15.51 -0.84 -9.32
CA LEU A 247 16.20 0.41 -9.00
C LEU A 247 17.64 0.32 -9.46
N THR A 248 18.05 1.27 -10.29
CA THR A 248 19.46 1.49 -10.66
C THR A 248 19.91 2.83 -10.10
N PHE A 249 21.00 2.85 -9.33
CA PHE A 249 21.49 4.06 -8.68
C PHE A 249 23.02 4.15 -8.66
N ILE A 250 23.52 5.37 -8.45
CA ILE A 250 24.93 5.65 -8.21
C ILE A 250 25.17 5.71 -6.70
N ALA A 251 25.99 4.80 -6.19
CA ALA A 251 26.45 4.80 -4.81
C ALA A 251 27.49 5.90 -4.56
N ALA A 252 27.61 6.40 -3.33
CA ALA A 252 28.57 7.45 -2.99
C ALA A 252 30.04 6.97 -3.07
N ARG A 253 30.25 5.66 -2.94
CA ARG A 253 31.54 4.99 -3.04
C ARG A 253 31.42 3.68 -3.80
N ASP A 254 32.57 3.11 -4.16
CA ASP A 254 32.62 1.79 -4.78
C ASP A 254 32.11 0.74 -3.78
N THR A 255 31.42 -0.28 -4.32
CA THR A 255 30.80 -1.35 -3.54
C THR A 255 30.82 -2.66 -4.34
N THR A 256 30.27 -3.73 -3.77
CA THR A 256 30.18 -5.05 -4.40
C THR A 256 28.78 -5.63 -4.23
N ALA A 257 28.41 -6.61 -5.07
CA ALA A 257 27.13 -7.30 -4.95
C ALA A 257 27.00 -7.99 -3.58
N ASP A 258 28.09 -8.54 -3.05
CA ASP A 258 28.12 -9.19 -1.74
C ASP A 258 27.86 -8.20 -0.59
N GLU A 259 28.46 -7.01 -0.65
CA GLU A 259 28.21 -5.94 0.33
C GLU A 259 26.74 -5.49 0.30
N VAL A 260 26.20 -5.23 -0.90
CA VAL A 260 24.79 -4.84 -1.08
C VAL A 260 23.87 -5.92 -0.51
N ASN A 261 24.10 -7.19 -0.87
CA ASN A 261 23.31 -8.31 -0.40
C ASN A 261 23.40 -8.47 1.13
N ALA A 262 24.58 -8.28 1.72
CA ALA A 262 24.77 -8.36 3.18
C ALA A 262 24.02 -7.23 3.92
N ILE A 263 24.07 -5.99 3.39
CA ILE A 263 23.30 -4.85 3.92
C ILE A 263 21.80 -5.17 3.93
N MET A 264 21.28 -5.67 2.80
CA MET A 264 19.85 -5.98 2.67
C MET A 264 19.42 -7.13 3.56
N LYS A 265 20.24 -8.18 3.69
CA LYS A 265 19.97 -9.29 4.62
C LYS A 265 19.91 -8.78 6.07
N ALA A 266 20.91 -8.03 6.50
CA ALA A 266 20.94 -7.47 7.85
C ALA A 266 19.76 -6.52 8.11
N ALA A 267 19.37 -5.72 7.11
CA ALA A 267 18.20 -4.84 7.20
C ALA A 267 16.90 -5.64 7.36
N SER A 268 16.70 -6.72 6.61
CA SER A 268 15.50 -7.58 6.70
C SER A 268 15.36 -8.27 8.07
N GLU A 269 16.48 -8.53 8.74
CA GLU A 269 16.53 -9.16 10.07
C GLU A 269 16.43 -8.12 11.21
N SER A 270 16.54 -6.82 10.90
CA SER A 270 16.52 -5.75 11.88
C SER A 270 15.12 -5.48 12.42
N ALA A 271 15.03 -5.12 13.71
CA ALA A 271 13.75 -4.83 14.37
C ALA A 271 12.82 -3.86 13.61
N PRO A 272 13.28 -2.71 13.07
CA PRO A 272 12.37 -1.76 12.41
C PRO A 272 11.83 -2.22 11.06
N LEU A 273 12.47 -3.20 10.40
CA LEU A 273 12.11 -3.64 9.06
C LEU A 273 11.69 -5.12 8.99
N LYS A 274 11.77 -5.87 10.10
CA LYS A 274 11.31 -7.25 10.15
C LYS A 274 9.82 -7.35 9.83
N GLY A 275 9.47 -8.13 8.80
CA GLY A 275 8.09 -8.25 8.30
C GLY A 275 7.63 -7.10 7.39
N VAL A 276 8.47 -6.08 7.20
CA VAL A 276 8.28 -5.01 6.20
C VAL A 276 9.18 -5.26 4.98
N LEU A 277 10.43 -5.64 5.24
CA LEU A 277 11.44 -6.01 4.26
C LEU A 277 11.83 -7.47 4.46
N ASN A 278 11.60 -8.30 3.44
CA ASN A 278 12.10 -9.67 3.36
C ASN A 278 13.34 -9.74 2.46
N TYR A 279 14.10 -10.83 2.60
CA TYR A 279 15.27 -11.13 1.77
C TYR A 279 15.09 -12.51 1.12
N SER A 280 15.20 -12.58 -0.20
CA SER A 280 15.16 -13.82 -0.97
C SER A 280 16.45 -14.05 -1.73
N LYS A 281 16.88 -15.31 -1.76
CA LYS A 281 17.94 -15.83 -2.63
C LYS A 281 17.48 -17.04 -3.46
N ALA A 282 16.19 -17.36 -3.37
CA ALA A 282 15.61 -18.51 -4.05
C ALA A 282 15.24 -18.10 -5.50
N PRO A 283 15.33 -19.03 -6.48
CA PRO A 283 14.96 -18.76 -7.86
C PRO A 283 13.43 -18.76 -8.01
N LEU A 284 12.78 -17.70 -7.53
CA LEU A 284 11.32 -17.53 -7.50
C LEU A 284 10.83 -16.63 -8.64
N VAL A 285 9.53 -16.69 -8.89
CA VAL A 285 8.80 -15.85 -9.86
C VAL A 285 7.71 -15.03 -9.16
N SER A 286 7.05 -14.13 -9.90
CA SER A 286 6.08 -13.19 -9.31
C SER A 286 4.99 -13.87 -8.46
N SER A 287 4.39 -14.96 -8.95
CA SER A 287 3.30 -15.64 -8.23
C SER A 287 3.72 -16.23 -6.89
N ASP A 288 5.01 -16.48 -6.66
CA ASP A 288 5.52 -17.03 -5.40
C ASP A 288 5.46 -16.00 -4.25
N PHE A 289 5.30 -14.72 -4.58
CA PHE A 289 5.12 -13.63 -3.62
C PHE A 289 3.66 -13.17 -3.50
N ASN A 290 2.72 -13.85 -4.17
CA ASN A 290 1.30 -13.52 -4.04
C ASN A 290 0.85 -13.82 -2.62
N HIS A 291 0.12 -12.88 -2.03
CA HIS A 291 -0.31 -12.92 -0.64
C HIS A 291 0.83 -12.86 0.40
N ASP A 292 2.03 -12.40 0.01
CA ASP A 292 3.12 -12.07 0.94
C ASP A 292 2.79 -10.75 1.69
N PRO A 293 2.75 -10.73 3.03
CA PRO A 293 2.41 -9.54 3.80
C PRO A 293 3.54 -8.51 3.89
N ALA A 294 4.76 -8.82 3.43
CA ALA A 294 5.85 -7.84 3.41
C ALA A 294 5.60 -6.73 2.39
N SER A 295 6.09 -5.53 2.70
CA SER A 295 6.03 -4.40 1.76
C SER A 295 7.02 -4.54 0.62
N SER A 296 8.16 -5.21 0.87
CA SER A 296 9.28 -5.35 -0.05
C SER A 296 9.98 -6.68 0.20
N THR A 297 10.20 -7.48 -0.83
CA THR A 297 11.01 -8.70 -0.76
C THR A 297 12.18 -8.56 -1.71
N PHE A 298 13.36 -8.22 -1.16
CA PHE A 298 14.59 -8.02 -1.91
C PHE A 298 15.06 -9.31 -2.59
N ASP A 299 15.33 -9.25 -3.89
CA ASP A 299 15.81 -10.39 -4.68
C ASP A 299 17.34 -10.30 -4.86
N ALA A 300 18.06 -11.04 -4.02
CA ALA A 300 19.52 -11.04 -4.02
C ALA A 300 20.15 -11.66 -5.27
N THR A 301 19.37 -12.40 -6.06
CA THR A 301 19.83 -13.03 -7.30
C THR A 301 19.95 -12.04 -8.46
N LEU A 302 19.25 -10.90 -8.34
CA LEU A 302 19.20 -9.85 -9.36
C LEU A 302 20.19 -8.71 -9.13
N THR A 303 20.88 -8.68 -7.99
CA THR A 303 21.87 -7.64 -7.68
C THR A 303 22.98 -7.57 -8.73
N LYS A 304 23.19 -6.39 -9.32
CA LYS A 304 24.33 -6.09 -10.21
C LYS A 304 25.09 -4.89 -9.68
N VAL A 305 26.41 -4.96 -9.73
CA VAL A 305 27.29 -3.85 -9.33
C VAL A 305 28.39 -3.69 -10.38
N SER A 306 28.60 -2.45 -10.81
CA SER A 306 29.69 -2.03 -11.70
C SER A 306 30.31 -0.76 -11.14
N GLY A 307 31.32 -0.92 -10.27
CA GLY A 307 31.90 0.18 -9.50
C GLY A 307 30.87 0.80 -8.55
N ARG A 308 30.46 2.03 -8.85
CA ARG A 308 29.40 2.75 -8.09
C ARG A 308 28.01 2.55 -8.66
N LEU A 309 27.87 2.02 -9.87
CA LEU A 309 26.56 1.77 -10.46
C LEU A 309 26.00 0.47 -9.88
N VAL A 310 24.91 0.57 -9.14
CA VAL A 310 24.25 -0.54 -8.45
C VAL A 310 22.85 -0.72 -9.00
N LYS A 311 22.47 -1.97 -9.27
CA LYS A 311 21.12 -2.37 -9.66
C LYS A 311 20.59 -3.38 -8.65
N VAL A 312 19.41 -3.10 -8.10
CA VAL A 312 18.73 -3.92 -7.11
C VAL A 312 17.26 -4.05 -7.45
N SER A 313 16.65 -5.17 -7.07
CA SER A 313 15.23 -5.41 -7.33
C SER A 313 14.52 -5.94 -6.09
N ALA A 314 13.23 -5.61 -5.97
CA ALA A 314 12.39 -6.13 -4.92
C ALA A 314 10.97 -6.42 -5.42
N TRP A 315 10.48 -7.61 -5.07
CA TRP A 315 9.12 -8.05 -5.31
C TRP A 315 8.18 -7.49 -4.25
N TYR A 316 6.92 -7.29 -4.60
CA TYR A 316 5.87 -6.92 -3.66
C TYR A 316 4.50 -7.33 -4.19
N ASP A 317 3.70 -7.94 -3.33
CA ASP A 317 2.27 -8.00 -3.57
C ASP A 317 1.71 -6.58 -3.44
N ASN A 318 1.31 -6.00 -4.58
CA ASN A 318 0.89 -4.60 -4.64
C ASN A 318 -0.45 -4.32 -3.94
N GLU A 319 -1.09 -5.33 -3.37
CA GLU A 319 -2.34 -5.18 -2.62
C GLU A 319 -2.20 -5.68 -1.18
N TRP A 320 -1.64 -6.87 -0.99
CA TRP A 320 -1.62 -7.55 0.29
C TRP A 320 -0.67 -6.89 1.29
N GLY A 321 0.60 -6.71 0.92
CA GLY A 321 1.57 -6.00 1.75
C GLY A 321 1.09 -4.59 2.08
N PHE A 322 0.54 -3.87 1.09
CA PHE A 322 -0.01 -2.53 1.30
C PHE A 322 -1.22 -2.51 2.25
N SER A 323 -2.13 -3.48 2.16
CA SER A 323 -3.30 -3.59 3.04
C SER A 323 -2.91 -3.91 4.49
N ASN A 324 -1.89 -4.74 4.68
CA ASN A 324 -1.28 -4.95 6.01
C ASN A 324 -0.68 -3.65 6.56
N ARG A 325 0.04 -2.88 5.73
CA ARG A 325 0.59 -1.58 6.14
C ARG A 325 -0.48 -0.55 6.52
N MET A 326 -1.68 -0.60 5.92
CA MET A 326 -2.79 0.26 6.35
C MET A 326 -3.18 -0.01 7.82
N LEU A 327 -3.20 -1.27 8.24
CA LEU A 327 -3.48 -1.65 9.63
C LEU A 327 -2.34 -1.22 10.57
N ASP A 328 -1.09 -1.47 10.18
CA ASP A 328 0.09 -1.07 10.95
C ASP A 328 0.15 0.46 11.17
N THR A 329 -0.07 1.24 10.10
CA THR A 329 -0.12 2.72 10.16
C THR A 329 -1.31 3.20 10.99
N THR A 330 -2.45 2.50 10.98
CA THR A 330 -3.60 2.82 11.85
C THR A 330 -3.21 2.76 13.33
N VAL A 331 -2.52 1.69 13.73
CA VAL A 331 -2.06 1.55 15.12
C VAL A 331 -1.03 2.60 15.47
N ALA A 332 -0.03 2.84 14.59
CA ALA A 332 0.98 3.86 14.84
C ALA A 332 0.39 5.27 14.98
N LEU A 333 -0.57 5.64 14.12
CA LEU A 333 -1.22 6.95 14.16
C LEU A 333 -2.03 7.16 15.44
N MET A 334 -2.64 6.12 15.98
CA MET A 334 -3.40 6.19 17.22
C MET A 334 -2.52 6.14 18.48
N GLN A 335 -1.28 5.68 18.36
CA GLN A 335 -0.28 5.66 19.42
C GLN A 335 0.67 6.86 19.40
N ALA A 336 0.63 7.66 18.33
CA ALA A 336 1.41 8.87 18.20
C ALA A 336 1.16 9.83 19.36
N LYS A 337 2.24 10.46 19.85
CA LYS A 337 2.20 11.42 20.95
C LYS A 337 2.08 12.84 20.45
#